data_AF-A0A7Y3DN91-F1
#
_entry.id   AF-A0A7Y3DN91-F1
#
_cell.length_a   1.000
_cell.length_b   1.000
_cell.length_c   1.000
_cell.angle_alpha   90.00
_cell.angle_beta   90.00
_cell.angle_gamma   90.00
#
_symmetry.space_group_name_H-M   'P 1'
#
loop_
_entity.id
_entity.type
_entity.pdbx_description
1 polymer ?
#
loop_
_entity_poly.entity_id
_entity_poly.type
_entity_poly.pdbx_seq_one_letter_code
_entity_poly.pdbx_strand_id
1 'polypeptide(L)'
;MPGDVLESVGFHPVIAQWFKGRFKTPSPPQHDGWPSIAAGHHTLILAPTGSGKTLAAFLWSIDQLFRKSLETDYQEFDQNSLGVHTLYISPLKALNNDIHHNLKEPLKEIQRQAVHCGIDSPPIRIAVRTGDTPAHVRQTMLRKPPHILITTPESFYLLLTSERGRALFRTLHNVIVDEIHA
;
A
#
# COMPACT_ATOMS: atom_id res chain seq x y z
N MET A 1 5.28 30.58 -1.34
CA MET A 1 5.76 29.24 -0.96
C MET A 1 4.81 28.25 -1.60
N PRO A 2 5.26 27.24 -2.36
CA PRO A 2 4.37 26.15 -2.73
C PRO A 2 3.72 25.62 -1.45
N GLY A 3 2.38 25.51 -1.45
CA GLY A 3 1.64 25.04 -0.27
C GLY A 3 2.13 23.65 0.12
N ASP A 4 1.96 23.29 1.39
CA ASP A 4 2.30 21.95 1.85
C ASP A 4 1.45 20.93 1.09
N VAL A 5 2.09 20.15 0.21
CA VAL A 5 1.40 19.18 -0.64
C VAL A 5 0.62 18.17 0.19
N LEU A 6 1.09 17.83 1.40
CA LEU A 6 0.40 16.91 2.30
C LEU A 6 -0.96 17.46 2.74
N GLU A 7 -1.05 18.76 2.99
CA GLU A 7 -2.28 19.44 3.37
C GLU A 7 -3.19 19.65 2.16
N SER A 8 -2.62 20.06 1.01
CA SER A 8 -3.39 20.31 -0.21
C SER A 8 -4.06 19.05 -0.77
N VAL A 9 -3.39 17.90 -0.65
CA VAL A 9 -3.91 16.58 -1.06
C VAL A 9 -4.90 16.04 -0.03
N GLY A 10 -4.86 16.55 1.21
CA GLY A 10 -5.75 16.14 2.28
C GLY A 10 -5.37 14.79 2.89
N PHE A 11 -4.07 14.53 3.12
CA PHE A 11 -3.65 13.37 3.91
C PHE A 11 -4.21 13.44 5.34
N HIS A 12 -4.48 12.29 5.94
CA HIS A 12 -4.92 12.19 7.32
C HIS A 12 -3.83 12.79 8.25
N PRO A 13 -4.20 13.55 9.30
CA PRO A 13 -3.23 14.23 10.17
C PRO A 13 -2.14 13.31 10.75
N VAL A 14 -2.48 12.08 11.13
CA VAL A 14 -1.50 11.07 11.58
C VAL A 14 -0.46 10.77 10.52
N ILE A 15 -0.88 10.57 9.26
CA ILE A 15 0.01 10.25 8.14
C ILE A 15 0.89 11.45 7.81
N ALA A 16 0.30 12.65 7.75
CA ALA A 16 1.03 13.89 7.50
C ALA A 16 2.07 14.17 8.61
N GLN A 17 1.70 14.01 9.88
CA GLN A 17 2.61 14.18 11.02
C GLN A 17 3.74 13.16 11.01
N TRP A 18 3.43 11.87 10.76
CA TRP A 18 4.46 10.84 10.61
C TRP A 18 5.43 11.20 9.48
N PHE A 19 4.92 11.62 8.32
CA PHE A 19 5.77 11.98 7.19
C PHE A 19 6.69 13.16 7.52
N LYS A 20 6.14 14.24 8.10
CA LYS A 20 6.91 15.43 8.52
C LYS A 20 7.94 15.11 9.62
N GLY A 21 7.65 14.15 10.50
CA GLY A 21 8.59 13.70 11.53
C GLY A 21 9.73 12.85 10.99
N ARG A 22 9.49 12.11 9.90
CA ARG A 22 10.47 11.20 9.28
C ARG A 22 11.31 11.86 8.18
N PHE A 23 10.71 12.75 7.40
CA PHE A 23 11.31 13.36 6.22
C PHE A 23 11.31 14.87 6.31
N LYS A 24 12.35 15.52 5.77
CA LYS A 24 12.46 16.99 5.75
C LYS A 24 11.40 17.62 4.84
N THR A 25 11.29 17.12 3.62
CA THR A 25 10.34 17.60 2.61
C THR A 25 9.95 16.44 1.68
N PRO A 26 8.75 16.48 1.08
CA PRO A 26 8.39 15.57 -0.01
C PRO A 26 9.40 15.65 -1.16
N SER A 27 9.73 14.50 -1.75
CA SER A 27 10.56 14.46 -2.96
C SER A 27 9.77 14.86 -4.22
N PRO A 28 10.43 15.20 -5.33
CA PRO A 28 9.73 15.56 -6.57
C PRO A 28 8.64 14.55 -7.02
N PRO A 29 8.89 13.22 -7.11
CA PRO A 29 7.83 12.29 -7.51
C PRO A 29 6.67 12.21 -6.52
N GLN A 30 6.90 12.52 -5.24
CA GLN A 30 5.85 12.57 -4.22
C GLN A 30 5.00 13.83 -4.37
N HIS A 31 5.67 14.98 -4.46
CA HIS A 31 5.03 16.28 -4.63
C HIS A 31 4.15 16.32 -5.89
N ASP A 32 4.65 15.79 -7.00
CA ASP A 32 3.93 15.85 -8.28
C ASP A 32 2.95 14.68 -8.45
N GLY A 33 3.26 13.52 -7.85
CA GLY A 33 2.47 12.30 -8.00
C GLY A 33 1.22 12.27 -7.11
N TRP A 34 1.32 12.72 -5.86
CA TRP A 34 0.21 12.58 -4.90
C TRP A 34 -1.07 13.32 -5.32
N PRO A 35 -1.04 14.57 -5.83
CA PRO A 35 -2.26 15.24 -6.28
C PRO A 35 -2.98 14.47 -7.40
N SER A 36 -2.23 13.91 -8.35
CA SER A 36 -2.79 13.13 -9.45
C SER A 36 -3.39 11.80 -8.97
N ILE A 37 -2.67 11.09 -8.09
CA ILE A 37 -3.14 9.82 -7.50
C ILE A 37 -4.38 10.05 -6.64
N ALA A 38 -4.39 11.10 -5.81
CA ALA A 38 -5.50 11.43 -4.93
C ALA A 38 -6.76 11.84 -5.69
N ALA A 39 -6.61 12.45 -6.87
CA ALA A 39 -7.70 12.74 -7.79
C ALA A 39 -8.27 11.49 -8.50
N GLY A 40 -7.69 10.30 -8.28
CA GLY A 40 -8.12 9.05 -8.91
C GLY A 40 -7.61 8.87 -10.34
N HIS A 41 -6.63 9.66 -10.78
CA HIS A 41 -6.08 9.55 -12.13
C HIS A 41 -5.05 8.41 -12.22
N HIS A 42 -5.06 7.70 -13.37
CA HIS A 42 -3.93 6.85 -13.74
C HIS A 42 -2.67 7.69 -13.88
N THR A 43 -1.66 7.38 -13.06
CA THR A 43 -0.48 8.23 -12.90
C THR A 43 0.79 7.43 -13.21
N LEU A 44 1.56 7.90 -14.17
CA LEU A 44 2.90 7.36 -14.48
C LEU A 44 3.96 8.22 -13.77
N ILE A 45 4.72 7.61 -12.88
CA ILE A 45 5.82 8.28 -12.16
C ILE A 45 7.16 7.86 -12.78
N LEU A 46 7.81 8.81 -13.46
CA LEU A 46 9.16 8.64 -14.01
C LEU A 46 10.17 9.34 -13.09
N ALA A 47 10.89 8.56 -12.31
CA ALA A 47 11.92 9.08 -11.41
C ALA A 47 13.08 8.07 -11.26
N PRO A 48 14.33 8.54 -11.06
CA PRO A 48 15.46 7.66 -10.75
C PRO A 48 15.24 6.84 -9.48
N THR A 49 15.96 5.73 -9.34
CA THR A 49 16.01 4.96 -8.09
C THR A 49 16.44 5.86 -6.92
N GLY A 50 15.97 5.55 -5.71
CA GLY A 50 16.26 6.36 -4.51
C GLY A 50 15.50 7.69 -4.42
N SER A 51 14.71 8.08 -5.43
CA SER A 51 13.98 9.36 -5.44
C SER A 51 12.69 9.37 -4.59
N GLY A 52 12.41 8.32 -3.83
CA GLY A 52 11.17 8.20 -3.04
C GLY A 52 9.93 7.74 -3.83
N LYS A 53 10.11 7.14 -5.01
CA LYS A 53 9.04 6.61 -5.89
C LYS A 53 8.08 5.67 -5.15
N THR A 54 8.61 4.83 -4.27
CA THR A 54 7.79 3.89 -3.48
C THR A 54 6.75 4.62 -2.63
N LEU A 55 7.14 5.59 -1.81
CA LEU A 55 6.15 6.36 -1.03
C LEU A 55 5.29 7.27 -1.90
N ALA A 56 5.79 7.72 -3.06
CA ALA A 56 4.94 8.41 -4.03
C ALA A 56 3.76 7.54 -4.48
N ALA A 57 4.02 6.25 -4.78
CA ALA A 57 2.99 5.31 -5.22
C ALA A 57 2.11 4.77 -4.09
N PHE A 58 2.66 4.55 -2.89
CA PHE A 58 1.95 3.85 -1.82
C PHE A 58 1.28 4.75 -0.79
N LEU A 59 1.81 5.95 -0.51
CA LEU A 59 1.42 6.69 0.70
C LEU A 59 -0.07 7.08 0.69
N TRP A 60 -0.60 7.51 -0.46
CA TRP A 60 -2.03 7.78 -0.60
C TRP A 60 -2.88 6.53 -0.36
N SER A 61 -2.45 5.38 -0.87
CA SER A 61 -3.17 4.14 -0.62
C SER A 61 -3.12 3.70 0.85
N ILE A 62 -2.03 4.00 1.55
CA ILE A 62 -1.89 3.75 2.99
C ILE A 62 -2.81 4.69 3.76
N ASP A 63 -2.93 5.95 3.35
CA ASP A 63 -3.86 6.92 3.92
C ASP A 63 -5.31 6.45 3.83
N GLN A 64 -5.74 5.97 2.65
CA GLN A 64 -7.07 5.41 2.43
C GLN A 64 -7.33 4.19 3.33
N LEU A 65 -6.36 3.27 3.44
CA LEU A 65 -6.47 2.12 4.34
C LEU A 65 -6.52 2.52 5.81
N PHE A 66 -5.77 3.55 6.19
CA PHE A 66 -5.79 4.08 7.55
C PHE A 66 -7.13 4.71 7.87
N ARG A 67 -7.70 5.56 7.00
CA ARG A 67 -9.05 6.11 7.19
C ARG A 67 -10.10 5.02 7.33
N LYS A 68 -10.05 4.02 6.45
CA LYS A 68 -10.95 2.87 6.49
C LYS A 68 -10.84 2.07 7.79
N SER A 69 -9.64 1.99 8.39
CA SER A 69 -9.45 1.30 9.67
C SER A 69 -10.07 2.04 10.86
N LEU A 70 -10.31 3.35 10.73
CA LEU A 70 -11.01 4.16 11.73
C LEU A 70 -12.54 4.13 11.55
N GLU A 71 -13.00 3.89 10.33
CA GLU A 71 -14.43 3.86 9.97
C GLU A 71 -15.06 2.46 10.11
N THR A 72 -14.24 1.42 10.21
CA THR A 72 -14.68 0.01 10.28
C THR A 72 -14.47 -0.54 11.69
N ASP A 73 -15.27 -1.51 12.11
CA ASP A 73 -15.00 -2.27 13.34
C ASP A 73 -13.58 -2.86 13.32
N TYR A 74 -12.91 -2.82 14.49
CA TYR A 74 -11.51 -3.24 14.60
C TYR A 74 -11.30 -4.68 14.15
N GLN A 75 -12.18 -5.61 14.57
CA GLN A 75 -12.07 -7.02 14.23
C GLN A 75 -12.42 -7.26 12.76
N GLU A 76 -13.39 -6.52 12.23
CA GLU A 76 -13.74 -6.61 10.81
C GLU A 76 -12.58 -6.15 9.90
N PHE A 77 -11.97 -4.99 10.19
CA PHE A 77 -10.79 -4.53 9.45
C PHE A 77 -9.61 -5.49 9.65
N ASP A 78 -9.35 -5.95 10.89
CA ASP A 78 -8.29 -6.93 11.13
C ASP A 78 -8.58 -8.25 10.41
N GLN A 79 -9.82 -8.69 10.25
CA GLN A 79 -10.11 -9.90 9.47
C GLN A 79 -9.93 -9.67 7.96
N ASN A 80 -10.19 -8.44 7.49
CA ASN A 80 -10.11 -8.01 6.09
C ASN A 80 -10.80 -8.98 5.12
N SER A 81 -12.00 -9.42 5.51
CA SER A 81 -12.82 -10.36 4.73
C SER A 81 -13.22 -9.81 3.36
N LEU A 82 -13.19 -8.47 3.22
CA LEU A 82 -13.48 -7.76 1.97
C LEU A 82 -12.39 -7.92 0.90
N GLY A 83 -11.16 -8.28 1.28
CA GLY A 83 -10.08 -8.61 0.35
C GLY A 83 -8.96 -7.58 0.23
N VAL A 84 -8.20 -7.67 -0.85
CA VAL A 84 -7.04 -6.82 -1.14
C VAL A 84 -7.52 -5.45 -1.62
N HIS A 85 -7.03 -4.40 -0.97
CA HIS A 85 -7.29 -3.01 -1.37
C HIS A 85 -6.23 -2.49 -2.36
N THR A 86 -4.98 -2.89 -2.16
CA THR A 86 -3.84 -2.42 -2.95
C THR A 86 -3.06 -3.59 -3.50
N LEU A 87 -2.90 -3.64 -4.82
CA LEU A 87 -2.10 -4.63 -5.52
C LEU A 87 -0.84 -3.96 -6.06
N TYR A 88 0.32 -4.50 -5.72
CA TYR A 88 1.59 -4.13 -6.33
C TYR A 88 2.08 -5.30 -7.18
N ILE A 89 2.41 -5.02 -8.44
CA ILE A 89 2.90 -5.99 -9.41
C ILE A 89 4.30 -5.54 -9.84
N SER A 90 5.27 -6.43 -9.70
CA SER A 90 6.61 -6.23 -10.25
C SER A 90 7.08 -7.46 -11.03
N PRO A 91 7.82 -7.27 -12.14
CA PRO A 91 8.39 -8.37 -12.91
C PRO A 91 9.52 -9.10 -12.14
N LEU A 92 10.14 -8.46 -11.15
CA LEU A 92 11.31 -9.00 -10.46
C LEU A 92 10.98 -9.47 -9.04
N LYS A 93 11.19 -10.76 -8.77
CA LYS A 93 10.99 -11.35 -7.43
C LYS A 93 11.82 -10.68 -6.33
N ALA A 94 13.07 -10.28 -6.64
CA ALA A 94 13.93 -9.60 -5.67
C ALA A 94 13.30 -8.27 -5.22
N LEU A 95 12.74 -7.50 -6.16
CA LEU A 95 12.08 -6.23 -5.89
C LEU A 95 10.84 -6.41 -5.00
N ASN A 96 10.12 -7.52 -5.13
CA ASN A 96 8.96 -7.80 -4.26
C ASN A 96 9.33 -7.86 -2.77
N ASN A 97 10.45 -8.52 -2.43
CA ASN A 97 10.90 -8.62 -1.05
C ASN A 97 11.42 -7.28 -0.54
N ASP A 98 12.10 -6.52 -1.40
CA ASP A 98 12.61 -5.18 -1.06
C ASP A 98 11.46 -4.21 -0.78
N ILE A 99 10.40 -4.21 -1.60
CA ILE A 99 9.20 -3.38 -1.38
C ILE A 99 8.48 -3.80 -0.10
N HIS A 100 8.37 -5.11 0.17
CA HIS A 100 7.78 -5.59 1.43
C HIS A 100 8.54 -5.05 2.64
N HIS A 101 9.86 -5.14 2.62
CA HIS A 101 10.72 -4.60 3.68
C HIS A 101 10.56 -3.07 3.81
N ASN A 102 10.63 -2.36 2.69
CA ASN A 102 10.54 -0.90 2.63
C ASN A 102 9.19 -0.34 3.07
N LEU A 103 8.10 -1.12 3.00
CA LEU A 103 6.78 -0.71 3.49
C LEU A 103 6.51 -1.16 4.93
N LYS A 104 7.17 -2.22 5.40
CA LYS A 104 6.95 -2.76 6.75
C LYS A 104 7.29 -1.75 7.84
N GLU A 105 8.41 -1.02 7.70
CA GLU A 105 8.79 -0.03 8.71
C GLU A 105 7.90 1.22 8.69
N PRO A 106 7.62 1.86 7.54
CA PRO A 106 6.63 2.95 7.47
C PRO A 106 5.28 2.60 8.09
N LEU A 107 4.73 1.41 7.82
CA LEU A 107 3.44 1.00 8.40
C LEU A 107 3.50 0.87 9.93
N LYS A 108 4.60 0.34 10.48
CA LYS A 108 4.79 0.27 11.94
C LYS A 108 4.92 1.65 12.56
N GLU A 109 5.65 2.55 11.91
CA GLU A 109 5.85 3.91 12.43
C GLU A 109 4.56 4.72 12.38
N ILE A 110 3.77 4.58 11.30
CA ILE A 110 2.42 5.16 11.21
C ILE A 110 1.54 4.63 12.35
N GLN A 111 1.59 3.32 12.63
CA GLN A 111 0.86 2.74 13.76
C GLN A 111 1.31 3.33 15.10
N ARG A 112 2.62 3.50 15.32
CA ARG A 112 3.13 4.17 16.53
C ARG A 112 2.66 5.62 16.62
N GLN A 113 2.64 6.33 15.50
CA GLN A 113 2.13 7.71 15.44
C GLN A 113 0.63 7.75 15.76
N ALA A 114 -0.17 6.81 15.26
CA ALA A 114 -1.59 6.71 15.59
C ALA A 114 -1.81 6.55 17.10
N VAL A 115 -1.08 5.61 17.72
CA VAL A 115 -1.11 5.40 19.17
C VAL A 115 -0.69 6.65 19.94
N HIS A 116 0.36 7.35 19.48
CA HIS A 116 0.79 8.61 20.10
C HIS A 116 -0.27 9.71 20.03
N CYS A 117 -1.09 9.71 18.97
CA CYS A 117 -2.25 10.59 18.81
C CYS A 117 -3.52 10.08 19.55
N GLY A 118 -3.43 9.00 20.34
CA GLY A 118 -4.56 8.44 21.07
C GLY A 118 -5.54 7.65 20.21
N ILE A 119 -5.13 7.22 19.03
CA ILE A 119 -5.95 6.45 18.08
C ILE A 119 -5.52 4.98 18.15
N ASP A 120 -6.46 4.11 18.49
CA ASP A 120 -6.28 2.66 18.38
C ASP A 120 -6.84 2.19 17.04
N SER A 121 -5.95 1.82 16.12
CA SER A 121 -6.31 1.32 14.79
C SER A 121 -5.73 -0.07 14.56
N PRO A 122 -6.46 -1.00 13.93
CA PRO A 122 -5.92 -2.31 13.57
C PRO A 122 -4.79 -2.18 12.54
N PRO A 123 -3.80 -3.09 12.56
CA PRO A 123 -2.62 -2.97 11.73
C PRO A 123 -2.92 -3.25 10.25
N ILE A 124 -2.39 -2.40 9.37
CA ILE A 124 -2.40 -2.64 7.93
C ILE A 124 -1.43 -3.77 7.58
N ARG A 125 -1.98 -4.96 7.30
CA ARG A 125 -1.21 -6.11 6.77
C ARG A 125 -0.76 -5.96 5.32
N ILE A 126 0.50 -6.30 5.10
CA ILE A 126 1.14 -6.43 3.80
C ILE A 126 1.75 -7.83 3.64
N ALA A 127 1.59 -8.44 2.45
CA ALA A 127 2.16 -9.75 2.18
C ALA A 127 2.65 -9.91 0.74
N VAL A 128 3.61 -10.82 0.55
CA VAL A 128 4.17 -11.17 -0.76
C VAL A 128 3.61 -12.51 -1.22
N ARG A 129 3.12 -12.55 -2.46
CA ARG A 129 2.62 -13.75 -3.12
C ARG A 129 3.35 -13.96 -4.44
N THR A 130 4.23 -14.95 -4.47
CA THR A 130 4.95 -15.38 -5.67
C THR A 130 4.78 -16.89 -5.89
N GLY A 131 5.43 -17.43 -6.93
CA GLY A 131 5.58 -18.87 -7.12
C GLY A 131 6.28 -19.58 -5.96
N ASP A 132 7.12 -18.87 -5.19
CA ASP A 132 7.90 -19.45 -4.09
C ASP A 132 7.13 -19.43 -2.76
N THR A 133 5.96 -18.79 -2.69
CA THR A 133 5.15 -18.74 -1.46
C THR A 133 4.65 -20.14 -1.07
N PRO A 134 4.99 -20.65 0.14
CA PRO A 134 4.60 -21.98 0.57
C PRO A 134 3.08 -22.18 0.59
N ALA A 135 2.63 -23.41 0.31
CA ALA A 135 1.20 -23.76 0.24
C ALA A 135 0.37 -23.33 1.48
N HIS A 136 0.92 -23.51 2.68
CA HIS A 136 0.23 -23.10 3.91
C HIS A 136 0.05 -21.57 3.99
N VAL A 137 1.05 -20.77 3.60
CA VAL A 137 0.96 -19.31 3.56
C VAL A 137 -0.11 -18.86 2.56
N ARG A 138 -0.18 -19.51 1.39
CA ARG A 138 -1.20 -19.25 0.36
C ARG A 138 -2.61 -19.47 0.90
N GLN A 139 -2.83 -20.56 1.65
CA GLN A 139 -4.13 -20.86 2.25
C GLN A 139 -4.50 -19.86 3.34
N THR A 140 -3.54 -19.44 4.17
CA THR A 140 -3.76 -18.40 5.18
C THR A 140 -4.17 -17.07 4.54
N MET A 141 -3.52 -16.67 3.44
CA MET A 141 -3.89 -15.45 2.71
C MET A 141 -5.33 -15.50 2.16
N LEU A 142 -5.82 -16.67 1.76
CA LEU A 142 -7.21 -16.80 1.32
C LEU A 142 -8.23 -16.67 2.46
N ARG A 143 -7.85 -17.03 3.69
CA ARG A 143 -8.71 -16.94 4.87
C ARG A 143 -8.67 -15.57 5.55
N LYS A 144 -7.49 -14.96 5.58
CA LYS A 144 -7.23 -13.63 6.16
C LYS A 144 -6.39 -12.81 5.16
N PRO A 145 -7.05 -12.21 4.16
CA PRO A 145 -6.36 -11.46 3.10
C PRO A 145 -5.49 -10.30 3.65
N PRO A 146 -4.33 -10.03 3.03
CA PRO A 146 -3.60 -8.80 3.31
C PRO A 146 -4.35 -7.60 2.69
N HIS A 147 -4.16 -6.41 3.25
CA HIS A 147 -4.70 -5.19 2.65
C HIS A 147 -3.87 -4.76 1.43
N ILE A 148 -2.56 -4.97 1.51
CA ILE A 148 -1.60 -4.72 0.44
C ILE A 148 -0.98 -6.05 0.00
N LEU A 149 -1.19 -6.42 -1.27
CA LEU A 149 -0.61 -7.62 -1.87
C LEU A 149 0.50 -7.24 -2.84
N ILE A 150 1.70 -7.76 -2.62
CA ILE A 150 2.84 -7.67 -3.55
C ILE A 150 2.93 -8.98 -4.32
N THR A 151 2.99 -8.94 -5.65
CA THR A 151 3.01 -10.15 -6.48
C THR A 151 3.76 -9.96 -7.81
N THR A 152 3.89 -11.05 -8.57
CA THR A 152 4.40 -11.02 -9.96
C THR A 152 3.24 -11.17 -10.95
N PRO A 153 3.40 -10.77 -12.23
CA PRO A 153 2.38 -10.97 -13.25
C PRO A 153 1.88 -12.42 -13.35
N GLU A 154 2.78 -13.40 -13.32
CA GLU A 154 2.45 -14.82 -13.42
C GLU A 154 1.67 -15.30 -12.19
N SER A 155 2.10 -14.85 -11.00
CA SER A 155 1.42 -15.20 -9.74
C SER A 155 0.05 -14.55 -9.65
N PHE A 156 -0.11 -13.33 -10.16
CA PHE A 156 -1.39 -12.65 -10.27
C PHE A 156 -2.33 -13.38 -11.24
N TYR A 157 -1.84 -13.76 -12.42
CA TYR A 157 -2.58 -14.58 -13.38
C TYR A 157 -3.13 -15.86 -12.72
N LEU A 158 -2.30 -16.58 -11.96
CA LEU A 158 -2.74 -17.78 -11.23
C LEU A 158 -3.80 -17.51 -10.15
N LEU A 159 -3.81 -16.34 -9.52
CA LEU A 159 -4.89 -15.98 -8.58
C LEU A 159 -6.20 -15.78 -9.34
N LEU A 160 -6.15 -15.13 -10.49
CA LEU A 160 -7.31 -14.82 -11.33
C LEU A 160 -7.93 -16.05 -11.99
N THR A 161 -7.20 -17.16 -12.17
CA THR A 161 -7.78 -18.40 -12.72
C THR A 161 -8.68 -19.14 -11.73
N SER A 162 -8.57 -18.86 -10.42
CA SER A 162 -9.40 -19.49 -9.39
C SER A 162 -10.52 -18.58 -8.89
N GLU A 163 -11.69 -19.13 -8.58
CA GLU A 163 -12.82 -18.35 -8.03
C GLU A 163 -12.46 -17.66 -6.71
N ARG A 164 -11.85 -18.41 -5.78
CA ARG A 164 -11.41 -17.88 -4.48
C ARG A 164 -10.33 -16.81 -4.63
N GLY A 165 -9.42 -16.96 -5.59
CA GLY A 165 -8.39 -15.96 -5.86
C GLY A 165 -8.98 -14.68 -6.45
N ARG A 166 -9.93 -14.76 -7.40
CA ARG A 166 -10.67 -13.60 -7.90
C ARG A 166 -11.45 -12.89 -6.81
N ALA A 167 -12.04 -13.63 -5.87
CA ALA A 167 -12.78 -13.06 -4.76
C ALA A 167 -11.92 -12.13 -3.87
N LEU A 168 -10.60 -12.33 -3.82
CA LEU A 168 -9.69 -11.43 -3.10
C LEU A 168 -9.67 -10.01 -3.65
N PHE A 169 -10.00 -9.81 -4.92
CA PHE A 169 -9.84 -8.51 -5.59
C PHE A 169 -11.16 -7.75 -5.75
N ARG A 170 -12.24 -8.18 -5.07
CA ARG A 170 -13.55 -7.52 -5.13
C ARG A 170 -13.54 -6.07 -4.60
N THR A 171 -12.59 -5.75 -3.72
CA THR A 171 -12.43 -4.41 -3.14
C THR A 171 -11.10 -3.76 -3.54
N LEU A 172 -10.50 -4.25 -4.63
CA LEU A 172 -9.26 -3.70 -5.16
C LEU A 172 -9.49 -2.27 -5.64
N HIS A 173 -8.81 -1.33 -5.01
CA HIS A 173 -8.93 0.09 -5.31
C HIS A 173 -7.71 0.63 -6.04
N ASN A 174 -6.52 0.17 -5.67
CA ASN A 174 -5.25 0.64 -6.22
C ASN A 174 -4.44 -0.50 -6.85
N VAL A 175 -3.93 -0.28 -8.07
CA VAL A 175 -2.97 -1.16 -8.73
C VAL A 175 -1.72 -0.37 -9.06
N ILE A 176 -0.60 -0.81 -8.51
CA ILE A 176 0.72 -0.24 -8.74
C ILE A 176 1.50 -1.24 -9.59
N VAL A 177 1.90 -0.82 -10.78
CA VAL A 177 2.76 -1.61 -11.67
C VAL A 177 4.14 -0.97 -11.67
N ASP A 178 5.13 -1.71 -11.16
CA ASP A 178 6.51 -1.26 -11.15
C ASP A 178 7.28 -1.80 -12.35
N GLU A 179 8.31 -1.05 -12.76
CA GLU A 179 9.13 -1.35 -13.93
C GLU A 179 8.31 -1.65 -15.18
N ILE A 180 7.31 -0.81 -15.49
CA ILE A 180 6.40 -0.96 -16.64
C ILE A 180 7.09 -1.02 -18.01
N HIS A 181 8.37 -0.65 -18.08
CA HIS A 181 9.17 -0.72 -19.29
C HIS A 181 9.76 -2.11 -19.57
N ALA A 182 9.70 -3.01 -18.59
CA ALA A 182 10.27 -4.34 -18.63
C ALA A 182 9.27 -5.40 -19.14
#